data_AF-A0A5C7R934-F1
#
_entry.id   AF-A0A5C7R934-F1
#
_cell.length_a   1.000
_cell.length_b   1.000
_cell.length_c   1.000
_cell.angle_alpha   90.00
_cell.angle_beta   90.00
_cell.angle_gamma   90.00
#
_symmetry.space_group_name_H-M   'P 1'
#
loop_
_entity.id
_entity.type
_entity.pdbx_description
1 polymer ?
#
loop_
_entity_poly.entity_id
_entity_poly.type
_entity_poly.pdbx_seq_one_letter_code
_entity_poly.pdbx_strand_id
1 'polypeptide(L)'
;MQLRLAPLAILILSLTVGVSVQAATTAPSMQVPATASDLARIFTPRDENDATLDSTKQPDNETVSVYPKVENDPNADALTNIFNTMSANQHYLTEEDVRRMVDYFEWALEAPLVNSERNALRKLIIAEHDKDGGQSRAYQFLAKSVSNKIGNVYLDAVMNPFDEWQRQELQREYLPILQNEAQQGEPLAQWLMTSYEAIQPPLTAGHDPLRPQVAKVYVDHVIFALNEIAGATPEEPLYKATPDLQLKIAQQLVAAWPSLDEAKRQELVNMPFDWAATVKDWPSKTEVEKTKARIAWGNQFTPSFPELVPLHKERVAAYAEAEAKAKAEKLAREKAEAERIAKLTPEQRMNEELANQQLMNMVLSNYMQSKMQMQQQNFQLLSNTLQSGHETNMNIISNMGGNSTWRYEYVYKP
;
A
#
# COMPACT_ATOMS: atom_id res chain seq x y z
N MET A 1 -6.28 5.39 -14.62
CA MET A 1 -4.87 5.36 -14.15
C MET A 1 -4.13 4.39 -15.06
N GLN A 2 -3.30 4.86 -15.99
CA GLN A 2 -2.51 3.96 -16.85
C GLN A 2 -1.43 3.32 -15.95
N LEU A 3 -1.56 2.04 -15.61
CA LEU A 3 -0.53 1.30 -14.88
C LEU A 3 0.77 1.36 -15.69
N ARG A 4 1.74 2.12 -15.19
CA ARG A 4 3.10 2.21 -15.74
C ARG A 4 3.89 0.98 -15.33
N LEU A 5 3.54 -0.19 -15.86
CA LEU A 5 4.30 -1.43 -15.65
C LEU A 5 5.60 -1.46 -16.47
N ALA A 6 5.88 -0.41 -17.26
CA ALA A 6 6.90 -0.41 -18.30
C ALA A 6 8.22 0.35 -18.01
N PRO A 7 8.47 1.10 -16.91
CA PRO A 7 9.80 1.67 -16.71
C PRO A 7 10.64 0.97 -15.64
N LEU A 8 10.32 -0.26 -15.20
CA LEU A 8 11.33 -1.06 -14.49
C LEU A 8 12.49 -1.51 -15.40
N ALA A 9 12.35 -1.28 -16.71
CA ALA A 9 13.38 -1.49 -17.69
C ALA A 9 14.53 -0.47 -17.54
N ILE A 10 15.73 -1.03 -17.35
CA ILE A 10 17.07 -0.51 -17.66
C ILE A 10 17.94 -0.14 -16.43
N LEU A 11 19.14 -0.75 -16.45
CA LEU A 11 20.35 -0.52 -15.65
C LEU A 11 20.37 -0.97 -14.20
N ILE A 12 20.49 -2.28 -13.96
CA ILE A 12 21.16 -2.77 -12.72
C ILE A 12 22.42 -3.59 -13.01
N LEU A 13 22.72 -4.05 -14.23
CA LEU A 13 23.87 -4.94 -14.45
C LEU A 13 24.69 -4.61 -15.69
N SER A 14 25.57 -3.62 -15.53
CA SER A 14 26.85 -3.53 -16.24
C SER A 14 28.05 -3.28 -15.30
N LEU A 15 27.86 -3.35 -13.98
CA LEU A 15 28.92 -3.11 -12.98
C LEU A 15 29.82 -4.34 -12.70
N THR A 16 30.12 -5.15 -13.71
CA THR A 16 31.18 -6.17 -13.62
C THR A 16 32.54 -5.70 -14.14
N VAL A 17 32.72 -4.41 -14.44
CA VAL A 17 34.05 -3.86 -14.79
C VAL A 17 34.43 -2.78 -13.79
N GLY A 18 35.45 -3.08 -12.99
CA GLY A 18 35.95 -2.23 -11.92
C GLY A 18 36.31 -0.83 -12.41
N VAL A 19 35.64 0.17 -11.85
CA VAL A 19 36.05 1.56 -11.92
C VAL A 19 36.03 2.12 -10.50
N SER A 20 37.21 2.23 -9.90
CA SER A 20 37.41 2.99 -8.67
C SER A 20 37.38 4.48 -9.00
N VAL A 21 36.27 5.16 -8.73
CA VAL A 21 36.19 6.62 -8.83
C VAL A 21 36.40 7.21 -7.43
N GLN A 22 37.56 7.84 -7.23
CA GLN A 22 37.85 8.66 -6.06
C GLN A 22 37.31 10.07 -6.33
N ALA A 23 36.15 10.38 -5.75
CA ALA A 23 35.63 11.74 -5.70
C ALA A 23 35.79 12.27 -4.26
N ALA A 24 36.48 13.40 -4.13
CA ALA A 24 36.66 14.10 -2.86
C ALA A 24 35.53 15.13 -2.70
N THR A 25 34.66 14.92 -1.72
CA THR A 25 33.74 15.93 -1.20
C THR A 25 33.56 15.75 0.31
N THR A 26 33.49 16.89 1.00
CA THR A 26 33.32 17.08 2.45
C THR A 26 32.29 16.14 3.05
N ALA A 27 32.73 15.32 4.02
CA ALA A 27 32.00 14.19 4.57
C ALA A 27 30.88 14.60 5.55
N PRO A 28 29.59 14.48 5.20
CA PRO A 28 28.60 14.03 6.19
C PRO A 28 29.05 12.66 6.73
N SER A 29 28.73 12.35 7.99
CA SER A 29 29.08 11.08 8.65
C SER A 29 28.94 9.92 7.66
N MET A 30 30.07 9.35 7.22
CA MET A 30 30.10 8.27 6.25
C MET A 30 29.37 7.08 6.84
N GLN A 31 28.11 6.93 6.46
CA GLN A 31 27.32 5.78 6.86
C GLN A 31 27.89 4.58 6.11
N VAL A 32 28.48 3.65 6.87
CA VAL A 32 29.05 2.43 6.32
C VAL A 32 27.92 1.65 5.62
N PRO A 33 28.12 1.17 4.38
CA PRO A 33 27.12 0.36 3.69
C PRO A 33 26.67 -0.81 4.59
N ALA A 34 25.37 -1.12 4.56
CA ALA A 34 24.83 -2.22 5.35
C ALA A 34 25.61 -3.53 5.10
N THR A 35 26.04 -4.18 6.17
CA THR A 35 26.76 -5.45 6.09
C THR A 35 25.80 -6.59 5.74
N ALA A 36 26.35 -7.74 5.34
CA ALA A 36 25.53 -8.95 5.16
C ALA A 36 24.76 -9.35 6.43
N SER A 37 25.32 -9.08 7.62
CA SER A 37 24.66 -9.31 8.90
C SER A 37 23.49 -8.36 9.13
N ASP A 38 23.63 -7.09 8.72
CA ASP A 38 22.55 -6.10 8.84
C ASP A 38 21.37 -6.47 7.92
N LEU A 39 21.68 -6.92 6.70
CA LEU A 39 20.69 -7.41 5.75
C LEU A 39 20.03 -8.71 6.23
N ALA A 40 20.78 -9.66 6.78
CA ALA A 40 20.20 -10.88 7.34
C ALA A 40 19.19 -10.56 8.46
N ARG A 41 19.51 -9.60 9.33
CA ARG A 41 18.60 -9.14 10.40
C ARG A 41 17.31 -8.53 9.86
N ILE A 42 17.34 -7.91 8.69
CA ILE A 42 16.16 -7.33 8.05
C ILE A 42 15.18 -8.40 7.57
N PHE A 43 15.69 -9.51 7.06
CA PHE A 43 14.89 -10.63 6.58
C PHE A 43 14.51 -11.64 7.68
N THR A 44 15.08 -11.48 8.88
CA THR A 44 14.73 -12.30 10.04
C THR A 44 13.65 -11.59 10.87
N PRO A 45 12.54 -12.25 11.23
CA PRO A 45 11.55 -11.69 12.14
C PRO A 45 12.18 -11.27 13.48
N ARG A 46 11.81 -10.09 14.01
CA ARG A 46 12.37 -9.57 15.28
C ARG A 46 11.83 -10.32 16.51
N ASP A 47 10.74 -11.07 16.36
CA ASP A 47 9.95 -11.68 17.41
C ASP A 47 10.35 -13.14 17.73
N GLU A 48 11.25 -13.77 16.96
CA GLU A 48 11.61 -15.19 17.13
C GLU A 48 12.15 -15.54 18.54
N ASN A 49 12.63 -14.56 19.30
CA ASN A 49 13.15 -14.73 20.67
C ASN A 49 12.42 -13.89 21.72
N ASP A 50 11.30 -13.28 21.36
CA ASP A 50 10.56 -12.45 22.29
C ASP A 50 9.72 -13.32 23.23
N ALA A 51 9.61 -12.93 24.50
CA ALA A 51 8.70 -13.60 25.43
C ALA A 51 7.25 -13.47 24.92
N THR A 52 6.28 -14.15 25.51
CA THR A 52 4.87 -13.78 25.27
C THR A 52 4.56 -12.51 26.05
N LEU A 53 3.89 -11.54 25.42
CA LEU A 53 3.39 -10.33 26.05
C LEU A 53 2.64 -10.67 27.36
N ASP A 54 2.99 -10.01 28.47
CA ASP A 54 2.33 -10.23 29.78
C ASP A 54 0.86 -9.76 29.80
N SER A 55 0.39 -9.14 28.71
CA SER A 55 -0.99 -8.73 28.49
C SER A 55 -1.96 -9.91 28.35
N THR A 56 -1.49 -11.14 28.14
CA THR A 56 -2.37 -12.32 28.18
C THR A 56 -3.02 -12.55 29.54
N LYS A 57 -2.61 -11.80 30.59
CA LYS A 57 -3.22 -11.83 31.92
C LYS A 57 -4.29 -10.77 32.14
N GLN A 58 -4.38 -9.73 31.30
CA GLN A 58 -5.38 -8.68 31.43
C GLN A 58 -6.60 -9.02 30.56
N PRO A 59 -7.84 -8.94 31.09
CA PRO A 59 -9.02 -9.20 30.29
C PRO A 59 -9.22 -8.09 29.24
N ASP A 60 -9.54 -8.47 28.00
CA ASP A 60 -9.68 -7.57 26.84
C ASP A 60 -10.64 -6.37 27.09
N ASN A 61 -11.64 -6.55 27.95
CA ASN A 61 -12.64 -5.54 28.31
C ASN A 61 -12.24 -4.64 29.50
N GLU A 62 -11.02 -4.79 30.04
CA GLU A 62 -10.53 -3.93 31.11
C GLU A 62 -10.40 -2.48 30.61
N THR A 63 -11.12 -1.55 31.24
CA THR A 63 -10.96 -0.12 30.99
C THR A 63 -9.61 0.33 31.54
N VAL A 64 -8.74 0.84 30.67
CA VAL A 64 -7.40 1.31 31.04
C VAL A 64 -7.31 2.82 31.25
N SER A 65 -8.22 3.58 30.64
CA SER A 65 -8.31 5.03 30.82
C SER A 65 -9.71 5.55 30.48
N VAL A 66 -10.10 6.63 31.15
CA VAL A 66 -11.34 7.39 30.89
C VAL A 66 -10.95 8.87 30.79
N TYR A 67 -11.37 9.53 29.71
CA TYR A 67 -11.18 10.97 29.52
C TYR A 67 -12.53 11.69 29.34
N PRO A 68 -12.70 12.90 29.91
CA PRO A 68 -11.80 13.56 30.85
C PRO A 68 -11.72 12.81 32.20
N LYS A 69 -10.57 12.90 32.88
CA LYS A 69 -10.45 12.40 34.25
C LYS A 69 -11.36 13.24 35.14
N VAL A 70 -12.53 12.70 35.47
CA VAL A 70 -13.42 13.31 36.47
C VAL A 70 -12.80 13.02 37.83
N GLU A 71 -12.13 14.00 38.42
CA GLU A 71 -11.76 13.91 39.82
C GLU A 71 -13.04 13.78 40.65
N ASN A 72 -13.12 12.74 41.49
CA ASN A 72 -14.22 12.61 42.43
C ASN A 72 -14.23 13.86 43.31
N ASP A 73 -15.30 14.66 43.24
CA ASP A 73 -15.48 15.76 44.17
C ASP A 73 -15.70 15.12 45.55
N PRO A 74 -14.79 15.33 46.52
CA PRO A 74 -14.91 14.74 47.85
C PRO A 74 -16.15 15.24 48.61
N ASN A 75 -16.80 16.30 48.14
CA ASN A 75 -18.01 16.86 48.71
C ASN A 75 -19.28 16.45 47.95
N ALA A 76 -19.16 15.83 46.78
CA ALA A 76 -20.30 15.31 46.04
C ALA A 76 -20.66 13.90 46.53
N ASP A 77 -21.95 13.57 46.55
CA ASP A 77 -22.37 12.22 46.87
C ASP A 77 -21.94 11.22 45.78
N ALA A 78 -21.91 9.93 46.14
CA ALA A 78 -21.45 8.87 45.24
C ALA A 78 -22.25 8.84 43.92
N LEU A 79 -23.54 9.17 43.95
CA LEU A 79 -24.38 9.21 42.75
C LEU A 79 -24.02 10.38 41.85
N THR A 80 -23.70 11.54 42.41
CA THR A 80 -23.30 12.74 41.66
C THR A 80 -21.93 12.53 41.01
N ASN A 81 -20.97 11.93 41.70
CA ASN A 81 -19.69 11.54 41.10
C ASN A 81 -19.88 10.50 39.98
N ILE A 82 -20.79 9.53 40.17
CA ILE A 82 -21.17 8.56 39.14
C ILE A 82 -21.83 9.25 37.92
N PHE A 83 -22.74 10.21 38.13
CA PHE A 83 -23.38 10.97 37.04
C PHE A 83 -22.41 11.92 36.34
N ASN A 84 -21.48 12.55 37.05
CA ASN A 84 -20.42 13.37 36.46
C ASN A 84 -19.48 12.53 35.60
N THR A 85 -19.15 11.32 36.06
CA THR A 85 -18.37 10.33 35.28
C THR A 85 -19.15 9.82 34.06
N MET A 86 -20.48 9.69 34.15
CA MET A 86 -21.31 9.31 33.02
C MET A 86 -21.61 10.43 32.02
N SER A 87 -21.60 11.69 32.46
CA SER A 87 -21.94 12.86 31.64
C SER A 87 -20.73 13.55 31.01
N ALA A 88 -19.53 13.34 31.57
CA ALA A 88 -18.29 13.58 30.86
C ALA A 88 -18.23 12.64 29.64
N ASN A 89 -18.33 13.19 28.42
CA ASN A 89 -18.32 12.46 27.14
C ASN A 89 -17.36 11.26 27.19
N GLN A 90 -17.93 10.05 27.27
CA GLN A 90 -17.23 8.82 27.62
C GLN A 90 -16.27 8.37 26.51
N HIS A 91 -15.11 9.00 26.41
CA HIS A 91 -13.97 8.42 25.70
C HIS A 91 -13.32 7.41 26.66
N TYR A 92 -13.84 6.19 26.66
CA TYR A 92 -13.22 5.07 27.36
C TYR A 92 -12.24 4.38 26.41
N LEU A 93 -11.06 4.08 26.95
CA LEU A 93 -10.03 3.31 26.28
C LEU A 93 -9.92 1.96 26.99
N THR A 94 -10.13 0.86 26.27
CA THR A 94 -9.97 -0.50 26.80
C THR A 94 -8.59 -1.08 26.47
N GLU A 95 -8.17 -2.14 27.16
CA GLU A 95 -6.93 -2.85 26.80
C GLU A 95 -6.99 -3.40 25.36
N GLU A 96 -8.15 -3.91 24.92
CA GLU A 96 -8.34 -4.35 23.55
C GLU A 96 -8.10 -3.22 22.52
N ASP A 97 -8.53 -1.99 22.83
CA ASP A 97 -8.27 -0.85 21.96
C ASP A 97 -6.80 -0.54 21.85
N VAL A 98 -6.10 -0.51 22.99
CA VAL A 98 -4.67 -0.21 23.00
C VAL A 98 -3.89 -1.29 22.26
N ARG A 99 -4.25 -2.57 22.45
CA ARG A 99 -3.67 -3.67 21.69
C ARG A 99 -3.86 -3.48 20.18
N ARG A 100 -5.07 -3.16 19.73
CA ARG A 100 -5.33 -2.89 18.31
C ARG A 100 -4.56 -1.69 17.77
N MET A 101 -4.40 -0.63 18.58
CA MET A 101 -3.58 0.52 18.20
C MET A 101 -2.10 0.15 18.03
N VAL A 102 -1.58 -0.73 18.90
CA VAL A 102 -0.21 -1.27 18.78
C VAL A 102 -0.09 -2.14 17.53
N ASP A 103 -0.99 -3.10 17.35
CA ASP A 103 -1.00 -4.01 16.18
C ASP A 103 -1.11 -3.23 14.88
N TYR A 104 -1.95 -2.18 14.86
CA TYR A 104 -2.11 -1.29 13.73
C TYR A 104 -0.84 -0.51 13.42
N PHE A 105 -0.06 -0.07 14.41
CA PHE A 105 1.24 0.54 14.15
C PHE A 105 2.23 -0.47 13.53
N GLU A 106 2.33 -1.67 14.13
CA GLU A 106 3.24 -2.72 13.65
C GLU A 106 2.93 -3.09 12.20
N TRP A 107 1.65 -3.26 11.89
CA TRP A 107 1.18 -3.48 10.53
C TRP A 107 1.43 -2.26 9.67
N ALA A 108 0.87 -1.09 10.01
CA ALA A 108 0.81 0.07 9.13
C ALA A 108 2.21 0.56 8.71
N LEU A 109 3.21 0.45 9.58
CA LEU A 109 4.57 0.91 9.30
C LEU A 109 5.57 -0.22 9.04
N GLU A 110 5.10 -1.47 8.95
CA GLU A 110 5.96 -2.67 8.86
C GLU A 110 7.08 -2.64 9.91
N ALA A 111 6.67 -2.35 11.13
CA ALA A 111 7.53 -2.02 12.26
C ALA A 111 7.28 -3.02 13.39
N PRO A 112 7.61 -4.32 13.22
CA PRO A 112 7.40 -5.31 14.27
C PRO A 112 8.15 -4.89 15.54
N LEU A 113 7.40 -4.77 16.62
CA LEU A 113 7.86 -4.36 17.93
C LEU A 113 8.19 -5.59 18.76
N VAL A 114 9.20 -5.48 19.62
CA VAL A 114 9.35 -6.45 20.73
C VAL A 114 8.45 -6.05 21.91
N ASN A 115 8.18 -6.94 22.85
CA ASN A 115 7.24 -6.71 23.94
C ASN A 115 7.59 -5.51 24.82
N SER A 116 8.87 -5.24 25.03
CA SER A 116 9.29 -4.04 25.75
C SER A 116 8.88 -2.77 25.00
N GLU A 117 8.94 -2.79 23.68
CA GLU A 117 8.51 -1.69 22.82
C GLU A 117 6.97 -1.60 22.76
N ARG A 118 6.25 -2.72 22.64
CA ARG A 118 4.79 -2.77 22.71
C ARG A 118 4.26 -2.20 24.04
N ASN A 119 4.88 -2.59 25.16
CA ASN A 119 4.54 -2.07 26.49
C ASN A 119 4.87 -0.57 26.64
N ALA A 120 5.94 -0.09 26.01
CA ALA A 120 6.27 1.32 25.99
C ALA A 120 5.21 2.11 25.19
N LEU A 121 4.83 1.63 24.01
CA LEU A 121 3.78 2.22 23.19
C LEU A 121 2.44 2.23 23.91
N ARG A 122 2.03 1.12 24.55
CA ARG A 122 0.83 1.03 25.39
C ARG A 122 0.76 2.16 26.41
N LYS A 123 1.87 2.40 27.15
CA LYS A 123 1.94 3.47 28.16
C LYS A 123 1.80 4.85 27.55
N LEU A 124 2.40 5.09 26.39
CA LEU A 124 2.32 6.39 25.70
C LEU A 124 0.91 6.65 25.16
N ILE A 125 0.24 5.64 24.60
CA ILE A 125 -1.16 5.74 24.15
C ILE A 125 -2.06 6.16 25.31
N ILE A 126 -1.95 5.47 26.46
CA ILE A 126 -2.74 5.77 27.66
C ILE A 126 -2.43 7.19 28.16
N ALA A 127 -1.15 7.58 28.22
CA ALA A 127 -0.74 8.89 28.70
C ALA A 127 -1.26 10.02 27.79
N GLU A 128 -1.24 9.85 26.47
CA GLU A 128 -1.74 10.85 25.54
C GLU A 128 -3.28 10.93 25.58
N HIS A 129 -3.96 9.78 25.67
CA HIS A 129 -5.41 9.75 25.88
C HIS A 129 -5.82 10.47 27.18
N ASP A 130 -5.11 10.22 28.29
CA ASP A 130 -5.35 10.86 29.58
C ASP A 130 -5.16 12.38 29.54
N LYS A 131 -4.31 12.88 28.64
CA LYS A 131 -3.92 14.28 28.55
C LYS A 131 -4.95 15.14 27.81
N ASP A 132 -5.44 14.68 26.68
CA ASP A 132 -6.33 15.49 25.82
C ASP A 132 -7.53 14.73 25.23
N GLY A 133 -7.73 13.46 25.61
CA GLY A 133 -8.78 12.61 25.04
C GLY A 133 -8.44 12.07 23.67
N GLY A 134 -7.16 12.07 23.29
CA GLY A 134 -6.70 11.55 22.01
C GLY A 134 -6.83 12.53 20.85
N GLN A 135 -6.63 13.82 21.13
CA GLN A 135 -6.72 14.87 20.10
C GLN A 135 -5.41 15.07 19.34
N SER A 136 -4.29 14.57 19.84
CA SER A 136 -3.03 14.60 19.11
C SER A 136 -3.13 13.82 17.79
N ARG A 137 -2.45 14.29 16.74
CA ARG A 137 -2.51 13.64 15.42
C ARG A 137 -1.88 12.24 15.43
N ALA A 138 -0.82 12.04 16.21
CA ALA A 138 -0.21 10.73 16.39
C ALA A 138 -1.16 9.76 17.07
N TYR A 139 -1.91 10.22 18.08
CA TYR A 139 -2.95 9.40 18.68
C TYR A 139 -4.07 9.12 17.68
N GLN A 140 -4.56 10.11 16.94
CA GLN A 140 -5.60 9.93 15.92
C GLN A 140 -5.18 8.94 14.83
N PHE A 141 -3.90 8.95 14.42
CA PHE A 141 -3.35 7.94 13.51
C PHE A 141 -3.53 6.52 14.07
N LEU A 142 -3.13 6.29 15.33
CA LEU A 142 -3.29 4.98 15.97
C LEU A 142 -4.76 4.63 16.18
N ALA A 143 -5.56 5.62 16.59
CA ALA A 143 -6.96 5.48 16.88
C ALA A 143 -7.80 5.16 15.64
N LYS A 144 -7.31 5.35 14.40
CA LYS A 144 -7.99 4.86 13.20
C LYS A 144 -8.35 3.37 13.26
N SER A 145 -7.51 2.56 13.91
CA SER A 145 -7.80 1.13 14.14
C SER A 145 -9.01 0.89 15.04
N VAL A 146 -9.34 1.86 15.89
CA VAL A 146 -10.38 1.78 16.93
C VAL A 146 -11.63 2.62 16.59
N SER A 147 -11.47 3.77 15.93
CA SER A 147 -12.56 4.73 15.63
C SER A 147 -13.64 4.17 14.69
N ASN A 148 -13.42 3.03 14.05
CA ASN A 148 -14.45 2.30 13.32
C ASN A 148 -15.37 1.43 14.21
N LYS A 149 -15.37 1.67 15.52
CA LYS A 149 -16.18 0.98 16.54
C LYS A 149 -17.71 1.03 16.34
N ILE A 150 -18.25 1.86 15.43
CA ILE A 150 -19.70 1.95 15.18
C ILE A 150 -20.14 1.30 13.85
N GLY A 151 -19.23 0.72 13.05
CA GLY A 151 -19.67 -0.01 11.86
C GLY A 151 -18.56 -0.74 11.13
N ASN A 152 -18.60 -2.07 11.20
CA ASN A 152 -18.07 -3.01 10.20
C ASN A 152 -16.55 -3.09 9.92
N VAL A 153 -15.65 -2.48 10.71
CA VAL A 153 -14.25 -2.96 10.70
C VAL A 153 -14.09 -4.30 11.40
N TYR A 154 -15.03 -4.74 12.24
CA TYR A 154 -15.01 -6.12 12.74
C TYR A 154 -15.31 -7.15 11.63
N LEU A 155 -16.04 -6.77 10.58
CA LEU A 155 -16.26 -7.63 9.42
C LEU A 155 -15.11 -7.48 8.42
N ASP A 156 -14.62 -6.26 8.15
CA ASP A 156 -13.46 -6.07 7.26
C ASP A 156 -12.17 -6.61 7.87
N ALA A 157 -11.95 -6.53 9.18
CA ALA A 157 -10.76 -7.06 9.83
C ALA A 157 -10.81 -8.59 10.06
N VAL A 158 -12.00 -9.19 10.08
CA VAL A 158 -12.16 -10.66 10.13
C VAL A 158 -12.17 -11.26 8.72
N MET A 159 -12.65 -10.53 7.71
CA MET A 159 -12.68 -10.97 6.31
C MET A 159 -11.43 -10.58 5.53
N ASN A 160 -10.71 -9.54 5.96
CA ASN A 160 -9.57 -8.96 5.26
C ASN A 160 -8.72 -8.11 6.24
N PRO A 161 -8.07 -8.74 7.25
CA PRO A 161 -7.54 -8.06 8.43
C PRO A 161 -6.83 -6.77 8.15
N PHE A 162 -6.06 -6.77 7.07
CA PHE A 162 -5.38 -5.59 6.62
C PHE A 162 -5.02 -5.70 5.14
N ASP A 163 -5.77 -5.00 4.27
CA ASP A 163 -5.44 -4.94 2.85
C ASP A 163 -4.08 -4.25 2.68
N GLU A 164 -3.12 -4.96 2.11
CA GLU A 164 -1.79 -4.47 1.76
C GLU A 164 -1.86 -3.13 0.99
N TRP A 165 -2.89 -2.95 0.15
CA TRP A 165 -3.14 -1.70 -0.55
C TRP A 165 -3.49 -0.54 0.40
N GLN A 166 -4.33 -0.78 1.42
CA GLN A 166 -4.66 0.25 2.41
C GLN A 166 -3.43 0.64 3.24
N ARG A 167 -2.56 -0.33 3.58
CA ARG A 167 -1.30 -0.06 4.30
C ARG A 167 -0.48 1.02 3.60
N GLN A 168 -0.39 0.88 2.28
CA GLN A 168 0.47 1.68 1.43
C GLN A 168 -0.04 3.13 1.31
N GLU A 169 -1.34 3.31 1.15
CA GLU A 169 -1.96 4.64 1.17
C GLU A 169 -1.78 5.32 2.52
N LEU A 170 -1.94 4.56 3.62
CA LEU A 170 -1.73 5.06 4.97
C LEU A 170 -0.29 5.52 5.21
N GLN A 171 0.71 4.75 4.80
CA GLN A 171 2.12 5.17 4.94
C GLN A 171 2.39 6.48 4.19
N ARG A 172 1.87 6.63 2.97
CA ARG A 172 2.04 7.84 2.16
C ARG A 172 1.37 9.06 2.79
N GLU A 173 0.20 8.88 3.41
CA GLU A 173 -0.54 9.95 4.09
C GLU A 173 0.09 10.32 5.44
N TYR A 174 0.43 9.32 6.27
CA TYR A 174 0.74 9.53 7.69
C TYR A 174 2.21 9.65 8.03
N LEU A 175 3.14 9.03 7.30
CA LEU A 175 4.58 9.19 7.60
C LEU A 175 5.01 10.67 7.62
N PRO A 176 4.62 11.51 6.64
CA PRO A 176 4.95 12.94 6.68
C PRO A 176 4.32 13.67 7.88
N ILE A 177 3.10 13.28 8.28
CA ILE A 177 2.41 13.85 9.42
C ILE A 177 3.15 13.49 10.71
N LEU A 178 3.42 12.20 10.95
CA LEU A 178 4.15 11.72 12.12
C LEU A 178 5.54 12.35 12.20
N GLN A 179 6.24 12.48 11.08
CA GLN A 179 7.54 13.15 11.03
C GLN A 179 7.44 14.62 11.43
N ASN A 180 6.43 15.35 10.95
CA ASN A 180 6.21 16.74 11.33
C ASN A 180 5.85 16.89 12.81
N GLU A 181 4.95 16.06 13.36
CA GLU A 181 4.59 16.10 14.79
C GLU A 181 5.80 15.75 15.68
N ALA A 182 6.63 14.78 15.26
CA ALA A 182 7.86 14.43 15.97
C ALA A 182 8.86 15.60 16.02
N GLN A 183 8.99 16.35 14.91
CA GLN A 183 9.81 17.57 14.84
C GLN A 183 9.26 18.70 15.72
N GLN A 184 7.94 18.74 15.93
CA GLN A 184 7.28 19.70 16.83
C GLN A 184 7.40 19.32 18.32
N GLY A 185 8.02 18.19 18.63
CA GLY A 185 8.24 17.77 20.02
C GLY A 185 7.11 16.94 20.61
N GLU A 186 6.19 16.42 19.80
CA GLU A 186 5.10 15.57 20.28
C GLU A 186 5.67 14.19 20.70
N PRO A 187 5.59 13.81 22.00
CA PRO A 187 6.31 12.63 22.52
C PRO A 187 5.91 11.30 21.88
N LEU A 188 4.62 11.09 21.57
CA LEU A 188 4.16 9.86 20.95
C LEU A 188 4.69 9.75 19.52
N ALA A 189 4.59 10.81 18.70
CA ALA A 189 5.15 10.87 17.36
C ALA A 189 6.67 10.67 17.36
N GLN A 190 7.40 11.28 18.29
CA GLN A 190 8.84 11.06 18.44
C GLN A 190 9.17 9.60 18.69
N TRP A 191 8.40 8.95 19.58
CA TRP A 191 8.59 7.53 19.87
C TRP A 191 8.27 6.65 18.65
N LEU A 192 7.15 6.91 17.98
CA LEU A 192 6.71 6.18 16.79
C LEU A 192 7.75 6.30 15.67
N MET A 193 8.23 7.51 15.39
CA MET A 193 9.24 7.77 14.36
C MET A 193 10.59 7.16 14.71
N THR A 194 11.02 7.25 15.97
CA THR A 194 12.27 6.63 16.42
C THR A 194 12.21 5.11 16.28
N SER A 195 11.08 4.51 16.66
CA SER A 195 10.87 3.06 16.53
C SER A 195 10.84 2.62 15.07
N TYR A 196 10.12 3.37 14.22
CA TYR A 196 10.10 3.16 12.78
C TYR A 196 11.50 3.27 12.17
N GLU A 197 12.28 4.31 12.48
CA GLU A 197 13.63 4.50 11.95
C GLU A 197 14.62 3.43 12.43
N ALA A 198 14.47 2.94 13.66
CA ALA A 198 15.28 1.85 14.19
C ALA A 198 15.03 0.52 13.46
N ILE A 199 13.79 0.31 12.97
CA ILE A 199 13.39 -0.91 12.25
C ILE A 199 13.62 -0.77 10.75
N GLN A 200 13.52 0.45 10.22
CA GLN A 200 13.71 0.78 8.81
C GLN A 200 14.98 1.64 8.60
N PRO A 201 16.17 1.22 9.12
CA PRO A 201 17.37 2.02 9.01
C PRO A 201 17.78 2.18 7.54
N PRO A 202 18.32 3.34 7.14
CA PRO A 202 18.82 3.53 5.79
C PRO A 202 19.92 2.50 5.47
N LEU A 203 19.75 1.76 4.38
CA LEU A 203 20.70 0.77 3.86
C LEU A 203 21.82 1.39 3.02
N THR A 204 21.60 2.62 2.57
CA THR A 204 22.51 3.36 1.69
C THR A 204 22.57 4.82 2.16
N ALA A 205 23.66 5.51 1.85
CA ALA A 205 23.81 6.91 2.17
C ALA A 205 23.16 7.82 1.10
N GLY A 206 22.91 9.07 1.47
CA GLY A 206 22.48 10.14 0.55
C GLY A 206 21.01 10.51 0.66
N HIS A 207 20.55 11.33 -0.29
CA HIS A 207 19.15 11.71 -0.43
C HIS A 207 18.33 10.49 -0.92
N ASP A 208 17.19 10.23 -0.28
CA ASP A 208 16.36 9.03 -0.47
C ASP A 208 17.14 7.73 -0.28
N PRO A 209 17.56 7.42 0.96
CA PRO A 209 18.26 6.18 1.22
C PRO A 209 17.34 4.99 0.97
N LEU A 210 17.87 3.96 0.33
CA LEU A 210 17.23 2.65 0.27
C LEU A 210 16.89 2.19 1.69
N ARG A 211 15.64 1.75 1.91
CA ARG A 211 15.17 1.23 3.19
C ARG A 211 14.88 -0.27 3.11
N PRO A 212 14.85 -0.98 4.26
CA PRO A 212 14.57 -2.41 4.33
C PRO A 212 13.26 -2.81 3.64
N GLN A 213 12.18 -2.04 3.84
CA GLN A 213 10.90 -2.26 3.18
C GLN A 213 11.03 -2.30 1.64
N VAL A 214 11.71 -1.31 1.05
CA VAL A 214 11.94 -1.25 -0.40
C VAL A 214 12.75 -2.46 -0.86
N ALA A 215 13.79 -2.84 -0.11
CA ALA A 215 14.61 -3.99 -0.43
C ALA A 215 13.81 -5.31 -0.36
N LYS A 216 12.93 -5.49 0.65
CA LYS A 216 12.06 -6.67 0.77
C LYS A 216 11.12 -6.80 -0.41
N VAL A 217 10.40 -5.72 -0.74
CA VAL A 217 9.46 -5.73 -1.86
C VAL A 217 10.19 -5.95 -3.19
N TYR A 218 11.38 -5.36 -3.35
CA TYR A 218 12.21 -5.61 -4.53
C TYR A 218 12.64 -7.08 -4.64
N VAL A 219 13.00 -7.72 -3.53
CA VAL A 219 13.32 -9.14 -3.48
C VAL A 219 12.11 -9.99 -3.94
N ASP A 220 10.92 -9.70 -3.41
CA ASP A 220 9.69 -10.40 -3.81
C ASP A 220 9.38 -10.18 -5.29
N HIS A 221 9.55 -8.95 -5.79
CA HIS A 221 9.40 -8.62 -7.20
C HIS A 221 10.34 -9.44 -8.09
N VAL A 222 11.63 -9.52 -7.73
CA VAL A 222 12.62 -10.28 -8.49
C VAL A 222 12.26 -11.77 -8.49
N ILE A 223 11.94 -12.35 -7.33
CA ILE A 223 11.58 -13.77 -7.24
C ILE A 223 10.33 -14.07 -8.07
N PHE A 224 9.32 -13.21 -8.01
CA PHE A 224 8.13 -13.32 -8.85
C PHE A 224 8.49 -13.29 -10.34
N ALA A 225 9.29 -12.30 -10.76
CA ALA A 225 9.72 -12.16 -12.15
C ALA A 225 10.53 -13.38 -12.64
N LEU A 226 11.42 -13.92 -11.80
CA LEU A 226 12.20 -15.13 -12.12
C LEU A 226 11.30 -16.34 -12.34
N ASN A 227 10.29 -16.55 -11.50
CA ASN A 227 9.31 -17.63 -11.66
C ASN A 227 8.46 -17.45 -12.93
N GLU A 228 8.03 -16.21 -13.23
CA GLU A 228 7.31 -15.89 -14.47
C GLU A 228 8.16 -16.12 -15.73
N ILE A 229 9.46 -15.79 -15.67
CA ILE A 229 10.40 -16.11 -16.76
C ILE A 229 10.55 -17.63 -16.89
N ALA A 230 10.70 -18.34 -15.78
CA ALA A 230 10.82 -19.79 -15.76
C ALA A 230 9.54 -20.51 -16.24
N GLY A 231 8.39 -19.83 -16.27
CA GLY A 231 7.10 -20.44 -16.55
C GLY A 231 6.60 -21.30 -15.39
N ALA A 232 7.10 -21.07 -14.18
CA ALA A 232 6.63 -21.73 -12.98
C ALA A 232 5.25 -21.20 -12.57
N THR A 233 4.43 -22.05 -11.95
CA THR A 233 3.14 -21.62 -11.37
C THR A 233 3.32 -21.24 -9.90
N PRO A 234 2.39 -20.47 -9.30
CA PRO A 234 2.45 -20.12 -7.89
C PRO A 234 2.51 -21.34 -6.95
N GLU A 235 1.91 -22.47 -7.35
CA GLU A 235 1.89 -23.72 -6.58
C GLU A 235 3.23 -24.47 -6.63
N GLU A 236 3.98 -24.32 -7.73
CA GLU A 236 5.24 -25.01 -7.98
C GLU A 236 6.35 -24.01 -8.39
N PRO A 237 6.76 -23.09 -7.50
CA PRO A 237 7.78 -22.11 -7.81
C PRO A 237 9.15 -22.77 -7.97
N LEU A 238 9.85 -22.40 -9.05
CA LEU A 238 11.24 -22.81 -9.28
C LEU A 238 12.19 -22.05 -8.35
N TYR A 239 11.97 -20.74 -8.20
CA TYR A 239 12.73 -19.89 -7.28
C TYR A 239 11.93 -19.67 -6.01
N LYS A 240 12.44 -20.19 -4.90
CA LYS A 240 11.88 -19.96 -3.55
C LYS A 240 12.61 -18.82 -2.87
N ALA A 241 11.90 -18.07 -2.04
CA ALA A 241 12.43 -17.01 -1.20
C ALA A 241 13.29 -17.57 -0.05
N THR A 242 14.42 -18.19 -0.39
CA THR A 242 15.41 -18.68 0.57
C THR A 242 16.23 -17.50 1.11
N PRO A 243 16.70 -17.54 2.39
CA PRO A 243 17.48 -16.45 2.97
C PRO A 243 18.70 -16.05 2.12
N ASP A 244 19.41 -17.03 1.56
CA ASP A 244 20.58 -16.78 0.70
C ASP A 244 20.23 -16.04 -0.58
N LEU A 245 19.12 -16.42 -1.24
CA LEU A 245 18.67 -15.75 -2.46
C LEU A 245 18.17 -14.34 -2.18
N GLN A 246 17.38 -14.15 -1.12
CA GLN A 246 16.90 -12.83 -0.69
C GLN A 246 18.06 -11.90 -0.38
N LEU A 247 19.05 -12.38 0.38
CA LEU A 247 20.26 -11.63 0.71
C LEU A 247 21.05 -11.26 -0.55
N LYS A 248 21.24 -12.20 -1.47
CA LYS A 248 21.95 -11.96 -2.74
C LYS A 248 21.26 -10.85 -3.55
N ILE A 249 19.94 -10.90 -3.71
CA ILE A 249 19.18 -9.89 -4.46
C ILE A 249 19.24 -8.53 -3.75
N ALA A 250 19.07 -8.49 -2.42
CA ALA A 250 19.15 -7.25 -1.65
C ALA A 250 20.53 -6.60 -1.74
N GLN A 251 21.61 -7.39 -1.66
CA GLN A 251 22.98 -6.89 -1.82
C GLN A 251 23.21 -6.29 -3.21
N GLN A 252 22.67 -6.91 -4.27
CA GLN A 252 22.74 -6.37 -5.62
C GLN A 252 22.03 -5.01 -5.72
N LEU A 253 20.85 -4.88 -5.10
CA LEU A 253 20.13 -3.61 -5.05
C LEU A 253 20.91 -2.53 -4.30
N VAL A 254 21.43 -2.86 -3.11
CA VAL A 254 22.25 -1.94 -2.29
C VAL A 254 23.48 -1.46 -3.07
N ALA A 255 24.18 -2.38 -3.74
CA ALA A 255 25.37 -2.06 -4.52
C ALA A 255 25.05 -1.19 -5.75
N ALA A 256 23.89 -1.41 -6.39
CA ALA A 256 23.46 -0.62 -7.54
C ALA A 256 22.91 0.76 -7.16
N TRP A 257 22.38 0.94 -5.95
CA TRP A 257 21.66 2.15 -5.52
C TRP A 257 22.39 3.47 -5.83
N PRO A 258 23.70 3.64 -5.55
CA PRO A 258 24.39 4.91 -5.81
C PRO A 258 24.51 5.25 -7.29
N SER A 259 24.33 4.28 -8.19
CA SER A 259 24.40 4.47 -9.64
C SER A 259 23.05 4.78 -10.28
N LEU A 260 21.96 4.65 -9.52
CA LEU A 260 20.61 4.90 -10.00
C LEU A 260 20.32 6.41 -10.03
N ASP A 261 19.70 6.87 -11.11
CA ASP A 261 19.17 8.23 -11.15
C ASP A 261 18.00 8.42 -10.17
N GLU A 262 17.64 9.69 -9.92
CA GLU A 262 16.58 10.05 -8.98
C GLU A 262 15.21 9.47 -9.38
N ALA A 263 14.87 9.47 -10.68
CA ALA A 263 13.61 8.94 -11.16
C ALA A 263 13.50 7.43 -10.88
N LYS A 264 14.60 6.70 -11.04
CA LYS A 264 14.67 5.26 -10.78
C LYS A 264 14.64 4.93 -9.31
N ARG A 265 15.35 5.71 -8.48
CA ARG A 265 15.27 5.58 -7.02
C ARG A 265 13.85 5.86 -6.54
N GLN A 266 13.18 6.87 -7.07
CA GLN A 266 11.79 7.15 -6.71
C GLN A 266 10.83 6.04 -7.16
N GLU A 267 11.04 5.44 -8.34
CA GLU A 267 10.28 4.27 -8.78
C GLU A 267 10.43 3.10 -7.78
N LEU A 268 11.66 2.83 -7.32
CA LEU A 268 11.92 1.78 -6.33
C LEU A 268 11.37 2.12 -4.95
N VAL A 269 11.51 3.37 -4.50
CA VAL A 269 10.88 3.86 -3.25
C VAL A 269 9.36 3.72 -3.33
N ASN A 270 8.77 3.88 -4.52
CA ASN A 270 7.34 3.70 -4.72
C ASN A 270 6.92 2.23 -4.89
N MET A 271 7.85 1.32 -5.15
CA MET A 271 7.56 -0.08 -5.43
C MET A 271 6.75 -0.76 -4.31
N PRO A 272 7.06 -0.57 -3.01
CA PRO A 272 6.17 -1.04 -1.94
C PRO A 272 4.71 -0.67 -2.18
N PHE A 273 4.42 0.55 -2.64
CA PHE A 273 3.05 1.02 -2.86
C PHE A 273 2.37 0.53 -4.15
N ASP A 274 3.15 0.02 -5.12
CA ASP A 274 2.62 -0.41 -6.42
C ASP A 274 2.63 -1.94 -6.58
N TRP A 275 3.40 -2.65 -5.75
CA TRP A 275 3.65 -4.07 -5.90
C TRP A 275 2.42 -4.94 -5.65
N ALA A 276 1.68 -4.66 -4.58
CA ALA A 276 0.48 -5.43 -4.24
C ALA A 276 -0.57 -5.36 -5.35
N ALA A 277 -0.79 -4.18 -5.91
CA ALA A 277 -1.65 -3.99 -7.07
C ALA A 277 -1.13 -4.75 -8.30
N THR A 278 0.19 -4.73 -8.52
CA THR A 278 0.83 -5.46 -9.62
C THR A 278 0.57 -6.96 -9.55
N VAL A 279 0.76 -7.58 -8.39
CA VAL A 279 0.54 -9.02 -8.17
C VAL A 279 -0.95 -9.36 -8.27
N LYS A 280 -1.82 -8.55 -7.66
CA LYS A 280 -3.28 -8.74 -7.69
C LYS A 280 -3.85 -8.65 -9.10
N ASP A 281 -3.37 -7.70 -9.89
CA ASP A 281 -3.84 -7.49 -11.26
C ASP A 281 -3.21 -8.49 -12.24
N TRP A 282 -2.13 -9.17 -11.86
CA TRP A 282 -1.37 -10.04 -12.77
C TRP A 282 -2.20 -11.14 -13.42
N PRO A 283 -3.04 -11.92 -12.70
CA PRO A 283 -3.88 -12.95 -13.32
C PRO A 283 -4.83 -12.40 -14.38
N SER A 284 -5.27 -11.15 -14.23
CA SER A 284 -6.20 -10.49 -15.15
C SER A 284 -5.55 -9.97 -16.43
N LYS A 285 -4.21 -9.90 -16.49
CA LYS A 285 -3.48 -9.41 -17.66
C LYS A 285 -3.60 -10.37 -18.84
N THR A 286 -3.63 -9.80 -20.04
CA THR A 286 -3.57 -10.59 -21.27
C THR A 286 -2.22 -11.28 -21.41
N GLU A 287 -2.16 -12.43 -22.10
CA GLU A 287 -0.89 -13.11 -22.32
C GLU A 287 0.11 -12.28 -23.13
N VAL A 288 -0.36 -11.33 -23.96
CA VAL A 288 0.50 -10.38 -24.67
C VAL A 288 1.21 -9.46 -23.69
N GLU A 289 0.48 -8.91 -22.70
CA GLU A 289 1.07 -8.05 -21.67
C GLU A 289 2.02 -8.82 -20.78
N LYS A 290 1.64 -10.03 -20.32
CA LYS A 290 2.53 -10.88 -19.53
C LYS A 290 3.78 -11.27 -20.30
N THR A 291 3.68 -11.59 -21.58
CA THR A 291 4.84 -11.92 -22.42
C THR A 291 5.80 -10.74 -22.57
N LYS A 292 5.27 -9.52 -22.79
CA LYS A 292 6.10 -8.29 -22.82
C LYS A 292 6.84 -8.08 -21.50
N ALA A 293 6.15 -8.25 -20.37
CA ALA A 293 6.78 -8.14 -19.05
C ALA A 293 7.85 -9.21 -18.83
N ARG A 294 7.56 -10.49 -19.13
CA ARG A 294 8.53 -11.60 -19.08
C ARG A 294 9.77 -11.33 -19.94
N ILE A 295 9.61 -10.75 -21.12
CA ILE A 295 10.74 -10.37 -21.99
C ILE A 295 11.55 -9.22 -21.37
N ALA A 296 10.89 -8.19 -20.85
CA ALA A 296 11.56 -7.07 -20.18
C ALA A 296 12.37 -7.56 -18.96
N TRP A 297 11.76 -8.39 -18.11
CA TRP A 297 12.42 -9.02 -16.97
C TRP A 297 13.52 -9.98 -17.40
N GLY A 298 13.32 -10.76 -18.47
CA GLY A 298 14.34 -11.66 -19.00
C GLY A 298 15.59 -10.90 -19.45
N ASN A 299 15.43 -9.76 -20.12
CA ASN A 299 16.56 -8.89 -20.47
C ASN A 299 17.30 -8.35 -19.24
N GLN A 300 16.58 -8.11 -18.14
CA GLN A 300 17.11 -7.55 -16.91
C GLN A 300 17.82 -8.60 -16.04
N PHE A 301 17.21 -9.76 -15.84
CA PHE A 301 17.64 -10.72 -14.81
C PHE A 301 18.47 -11.88 -15.36
N THR A 302 18.30 -12.29 -16.62
CA THR A 302 19.09 -13.42 -17.18
C THR A 302 20.62 -13.25 -17.11
N PRO A 303 21.23 -12.05 -17.11
CA PRO A 303 22.66 -11.91 -16.85
C PRO A 303 23.10 -12.41 -15.46
N SER A 304 22.23 -12.32 -14.44
CA SER A 304 22.48 -12.84 -13.09
C SER A 304 21.97 -14.26 -12.87
N PHE A 305 21.10 -14.75 -13.76
CA PHE A 305 20.44 -16.06 -13.70
C PHE A 305 20.59 -16.75 -15.07
N PRO A 306 21.82 -17.16 -15.44
CA PRO A 306 22.14 -17.65 -16.78
C PRO A 306 21.36 -18.91 -17.19
N GLU A 307 20.87 -19.68 -16.22
CA GLU A 307 19.99 -20.83 -16.43
C GLU A 307 18.67 -20.46 -17.13
N LEU A 308 18.22 -19.20 -17.04
CA LEU A 308 17.01 -18.70 -17.70
C LEU A 308 17.23 -18.22 -19.14
N VAL A 309 18.48 -18.11 -19.59
CA VAL A 309 18.81 -17.61 -20.94
C VAL A 309 18.14 -18.41 -22.06
N PRO A 310 18.10 -19.77 -22.04
CA PRO A 310 17.44 -20.53 -23.10
C PRO A 310 15.94 -20.21 -23.19
N LEU A 311 15.25 -20.20 -22.05
CA LEU A 311 13.81 -19.91 -21.95
C LEU A 311 13.49 -18.48 -22.42
N HIS A 312 14.31 -17.51 -22.03
CA HIS A 312 14.15 -16.12 -22.47
C HIS A 312 14.31 -15.98 -23.99
N LYS A 313 15.34 -16.60 -24.57
CA LYS A 313 15.56 -16.57 -26.03
C LYS A 313 14.39 -17.17 -26.81
N GLU A 314 13.87 -18.31 -26.36
CA GLU A 314 12.70 -18.94 -26.96
C GLU A 314 11.49 -18.03 -26.91
N ARG A 315 11.21 -17.41 -25.75
CA ARG A 315 10.07 -16.50 -25.58
C ARG A 315 10.18 -15.25 -26.44
N VAL A 316 11.37 -14.66 -26.57
CA VAL A 316 11.62 -13.52 -27.47
C VAL A 316 11.35 -13.90 -28.92
N ALA A 317 11.83 -15.06 -29.36
CA ALA A 317 11.61 -15.56 -30.72
C ALA A 317 10.11 -15.79 -31.01
N ALA A 318 9.42 -16.48 -30.10
CA ALA A 318 7.98 -16.75 -30.22
C ALA A 318 7.14 -15.47 -30.26
N TYR A 319 7.47 -14.48 -29.42
CA TYR A 319 6.79 -13.18 -29.42
C TYR A 319 7.02 -12.42 -30.73
N ALA A 320 8.25 -12.40 -31.25
CA ALA A 320 8.57 -11.75 -32.51
C ALA A 320 7.85 -12.40 -33.70
N GLU A 321 7.76 -13.73 -33.73
CA GLU A 321 7.01 -14.47 -34.74
C GLU A 321 5.50 -14.15 -34.67
N ALA A 322 4.92 -14.16 -33.47
CA ALA A 322 3.52 -13.83 -33.27
C ALA A 322 3.20 -12.38 -33.68
N GLU A 323 4.07 -11.42 -33.34
CA GLU A 323 3.91 -10.03 -33.74
C GLU A 323 4.03 -9.85 -35.26
N ALA A 324 4.98 -10.54 -35.90
CA ALA A 324 5.14 -10.53 -37.35
C ALA A 324 3.91 -11.11 -38.06
N LYS A 325 3.37 -12.24 -37.57
CA LYS A 325 2.16 -12.86 -38.08
C LYS A 325 0.95 -11.93 -37.93
N ALA A 326 0.76 -11.32 -36.75
CA ALA A 326 -0.32 -10.38 -36.51
C ALA A 326 -0.26 -9.15 -37.42
N LYS A 327 0.95 -8.60 -37.65
CA LYS A 327 1.17 -7.50 -38.61
C LYS A 327 0.86 -7.93 -40.04
N ALA A 328 1.30 -9.12 -40.46
CA ALA A 328 1.05 -9.64 -41.79
C ALA A 328 -0.45 -9.89 -42.04
N GLU A 329 -1.16 -10.47 -41.07
CA GLU A 329 -2.61 -10.67 -41.14
C GLU A 329 -3.36 -9.34 -41.19
N LYS A 330 -2.97 -8.36 -40.37
CA LYS A 330 -3.55 -7.01 -40.41
C LYS A 330 -3.35 -6.37 -41.78
N LEU A 331 -2.14 -6.42 -42.32
CA LEU A 331 -1.84 -5.88 -43.65
C LEU A 331 -2.63 -6.61 -44.75
N ALA A 332 -2.81 -7.93 -44.65
CA ALA A 332 -3.63 -8.70 -45.59
C ALA A 332 -5.11 -8.30 -45.52
N ARG A 333 -5.65 -8.05 -44.32
CA ARG A 333 -7.01 -7.55 -44.14
C ARG A 333 -7.18 -6.15 -44.72
N GLU A 334 -6.25 -5.23 -44.45
CA GLU A 334 -6.27 -3.88 -44.99
C GLU A 334 -6.19 -3.88 -46.52
N LYS A 335 -5.35 -4.76 -47.12
CA LYS A 335 -5.30 -4.93 -48.58
C LYS A 335 -6.60 -5.49 -49.13
N ALA A 336 -7.15 -6.54 -48.52
CA ALA A 336 -8.41 -7.14 -48.95
C ALA A 336 -9.58 -6.13 -48.84
N GLU A 337 -9.58 -5.30 -47.81
CA GLU A 337 -10.56 -4.24 -47.61
C GLU A 337 -10.39 -3.12 -48.64
N ALA A 338 -9.16 -2.67 -48.91
CA ALA A 338 -8.88 -1.68 -49.94
C ALA A 338 -9.30 -2.18 -51.34
N GLU A 339 -9.02 -3.45 -51.67
CA GLU A 339 -9.48 -4.07 -52.91
C GLU A 339 -11.01 -4.19 -52.98
N ARG A 340 -11.67 -4.51 -51.87
CA ARG A 340 -13.13 -4.52 -51.78
C ARG A 340 -13.69 -3.13 -52.04
N ILE A 341 -13.16 -2.10 -51.37
CA ILE A 341 -13.60 -0.70 -51.53
C ILE A 341 -13.37 -0.21 -52.97
N ALA A 342 -12.25 -0.58 -53.59
CA ALA A 342 -11.95 -0.22 -54.97
C ALA A 342 -12.96 -0.82 -55.99
N LYS A 343 -13.60 -1.94 -55.66
CA LYS A 343 -14.62 -2.59 -56.50
C LYS A 343 -16.04 -2.02 -56.31
N LEU A 344 -16.26 -1.14 -55.34
CA LEU A 344 -17.57 -0.55 -55.07
C LEU A 344 -17.89 0.59 -56.04
N THR A 345 -19.15 0.66 -56.48
CA THR A 345 -19.66 1.81 -57.23
C THR A 345 -19.65 3.08 -56.34
N PRO A 346 -19.67 4.29 -56.92
CA PRO A 346 -19.74 5.53 -56.13
C PRO A 346 -20.93 5.56 -55.17
N GLU A 347 -22.08 5.02 -55.58
CA GLU A 347 -23.29 4.93 -54.76
C GLU A 347 -23.13 3.93 -53.60
N GLN A 348 -22.49 2.78 -53.83
CA GLN A 348 -22.20 1.82 -52.78
C GLN A 348 -21.18 2.35 -51.76
N ARG A 349 -20.17 3.11 -52.20
CA ARG A 349 -19.21 3.76 -51.29
C ARG A 349 -19.90 4.79 -50.39
N MET A 350 -20.79 5.60 -50.95
CA MET A 350 -21.56 6.58 -50.18
C MET A 350 -22.45 5.89 -49.14
N ASN A 351 -23.13 4.81 -49.51
CA ASN A 351 -23.96 4.04 -48.59
C ASN A 351 -23.14 3.39 -47.46
N GLU A 352 -21.95 2.88 -47.77
CA GLU A 352 -21.06 2.29 -46.77
C GLU A 352 -20.44 3.34 -45.84
N GLU A 353 -20.05 4.51 -46.36
CA GLU A 353 -19.59 5.63 -45.54
C GLU A 353 -20.70 6.11 -44.59
N LEU A 354 -21.94 6.21 -45.09
CA LEU A 354 -23.09 6.56 -44.26
C LEU A 354 -23.36 5.48 -43.19
N ALA A 355 -23.27 4.20 -43.53
CA ALA A 355 -23.41 3.10 -42.58
C ALA A 355 -22.30 3.13 -41.52
N ASN A 356 -21.05 3.43 -41.90
CA ASN A 356 -19.94 3.58 -40.98
C ASN A 356 -20.11 4.81 -40.06
N GLN A 357 -20.61 5.93 -40.59
CA GLN A 357 -20.95 7.10 -39.77
C GLN A 357 -22.08 6.77 -38.78
N GLN A 358 -23.11 6.05 -39.21
CA GLN A 358 -24.20 5.59 -38.34
C GLN A 358 -23.69 4.65 -37.25
N LEU A 359 -22.82 3.70 -37.60
CA LEU A 359 -22.18 2.79 -36.64
C LEU A 359 -21.32 3.57 -35.64
N MET A 360 -20.52 4.53 -36.10
CA MET A 360 -19.70 5.36 -35.21
C MET A 360 -20.55 6.20 -34.26
N ASN A 361 -21.65 6.77 -34.76
CA ASN A 361 -22.62 7.50 -33.93
C ASN A 361 -23.29 6.56 -32.89
N MET A 362 -23.60 5.32 -33.27
CA MET A 362 -24.15 4.32 -32.37
C MET A 362 -23.15 3.92 -31.28
N VAL A 363 -21.89 3.67 -31.64
CA VAL A 363 -20.82 3.37 -30.69
C VAL A 363 -20.59 4.52 -29.74
N LEU A 364 -20.56 5.76 -30.24
CA LEU A 364 -20.40 6.96 -29.41
C LEU A 364 -21.60 7.16 -28.49
N SER A 365 -22.83 6.94 -28.99
CA SER A 365 -24.06 7.00 -28.20
C SER A 365 -24.07 5.95 -27.08
N ASN A 366 -23.74 4.70 -27.38
CA ASN A 366 -23.61 3.62 -26.39
C ASN A 366 -22.54 3.94 -25.35
N TYR A 367 -21.40 4.49 -25.79
CA TYR A 367 -20.34 4.93 -24.89
C TYR A 367 -20.83 6.03 -23.94
N MET A 368 -21.51 7.06 -24.45
CA MET A 368 -22.09 8.12 -23.63
C MET A 368 -23.18 7.60 -22.67
N GLN A 369 -24.04 6.69 -23.13
CA GLN A 369 -25.07 6.07 -22.31
C GLN A 369 -24.46 5.22 -21.18
N SER A 370 -23.42 4.44 -21.46
CA SER A 370 -22.71 3.66 -20.44
C SER A 370 -22.06 4.55 -19.39
N LYS A 371 -21.45 5.67 -19.80
CA LYS A 371 -20.90 6.67 -18.88
C LYS A 371 -21.98 7.34 -18.04
N MET A 372 -23.11 7.68 -18.64
CA MET A 372 -24.23 8.28 -17.93
C MET A 372 -24.83 7.29 -16.91
N GLN A 373 -24.99 6.02 -17.27
CA GLN A 373 -25.44 4.97 -16.35
C GLN A 373 -24.48 4.78 -15.19
N MET A 374 -23.17 4.73 -15.46
CA MET A 374 -22.15 4.65 -14.40
C MET A 374 -22.20 5.88 -13.49
N GLN A 375 -22.40 7.08 -14.04
CA GLN A 375 -22.57 8.29 -13.25
C GLN A 375 -23.85 8.26 -12.39
N GLN A 376 -24.97 7.76 -12.92
CA GLN A 376 -26.21 7.58 -12.16
C GLN A 376 -26.03 6.55 -11.03
N GLN A 377 -25.35 5.43 -11.28
CA GLN A 377 -25.01 4.44 -10.26
C GLN A 377 -24.14 5.04 -9.16
N ASN A 378 -23.14 5.85 -9.54
CA ASN A 378 -22.31 6.56 -8.56
C ASN A 378 -23.12 7.56 -7.72
N PHE A 379 -24.07 8.28 -8.32
CA PHE A 379 -24.99 9.16 -7.59
C PHE A 379 -25.93 8.39 -6.65
N GLN A 380 -26.47 7.25 -7.09
CA GLN A 380 -27.30 6.40 -6.24
C GLN A 380 -26.50 5.83 -5.07
N LEU A 381 -25.27 5.37 -5.33
CA LEU A 381 -24.36 4.91 -4.28
C LEU A 381 -24.11 6.00 -3.26
N LEU A 382 -23.74 7.21 -3.71
CA LEU A 382 -23.52 8.35 -2.83
C LEU A 382 -24.77 8.71 -2.02
N SER A 383 -25.95 8.71 -2.66
CA SER A 383 -27.23 8.95 -1.99
C SER A 383 -27.51 7.92 -0.91
N ASN A 384 -27.30 6.63 -1.21
CA ASN A 384 -27.51 5.54 -0.24
C ASN A 384 -26.52 5.64 0.93
N THR A 385 -25.27 6.00 0.66
CA THR A 385 -24.26 6.23 1.71
C THR A 385 -24.66 7.40 2.61
N LEU A 386 -25.12 8.52 2.03
CA LEU A 386 -25.59 9.67 2.81
C LEU A 386 -26.83 9.34 3.64
N GLN A 387 -27.79 8.61 3.06
CA GLN A 387 -28.99 8.17 3.77
C GLN A 387 -28.65 7.20 4.91
N SER A 388 -27.78 6.22 4.67
CA SER A 388 -27.31 5.29 5.70
C SER A 388 -26.58 6.03 6.83
N GLY A 389 -25.77 7.04 6.51
CA GLY A 389 -25.15 7.91 7.50
C GLY A 389 -26.18 8.69 8.32
N HIS A 390 -27.21 9.24 7.66
CA HIS A 390 -28.31 9.92 8.34
C HIS A 390 -29.09 8.98 9.27
N GLU A 391 -29.49 7.80 8.80
CA GLU A 391 -30.21 6.80 9.60
C GLU A 391 -29.40 6.36 10.81
N THR A 392 -28.09 6.15 10.62
CA THR A 392 -27.16 5.84 11.72
C THR A 392 -27.14 6.95 12.76
N ASN A 393 -27.02 8.21 12.32
CA ASN A 393 -27.05 9.37 13.22
C ASN A 393 -28.39 9.48 13.96
N MET A 394 -29.52 9.24 13.29
CA MET A 394 -30.85 9.26 13.91
C MET A 394 -31.02 8.12 14.93
N ASN A 395 -30.48 6.94 14.66
CA ASN A 395 -30.47 5.82 15.61
C ASN A 395 -29.59 6.09 16.83
N ILE A 396 -28.45 6.76 16.66
CA ILE A 396 -27.62 7.22 17.78
C ILE A 396 -28.43 8.19 18.65
N ILE A 397 -29.13 9.16 18.04
CA ILE A 397 -29.97 10.13 18.76
C ILE A 397 -31.13 9.46 19.50
N SER A 398 -31.84 8.52 18.86
CA SER A 398 -32.96 7.83 19.51
C SER A 398 -32.52 6.98 20.71
N ASN A 399 -31.29 6.44 20.65
CA ASN A 399 -30.70 5.65 21.74
C ASN A 399 -30.08 6.51 22.86
N MET A 400 -29.92 7.82 22.69
CA MET A 400 -29.39 8.75 23.72
C MET A 400 -30.42 9.16 24.80
N GLY A 401 -31.56 8.48 24.90
CA GLY A 401 -32.52 8.63 26.01
C GLY A 401 -33.64 9.62 25.73
N GLY A 402 -34.89 9.18 25.97
CA GLY A 402 -36.13 9.75 25.44
C GLY A 402 -36.60 11.11 25.99
N ASN A 403 -35.74 12.12 26.07
CA ASN A 403 -36.16 13.49 26.39
C ASN A 403 -35.33 14.61 25.73
N SER A 404 -34.54 14.30 24.71
CA SER A 404 -33.62 15.28 24.12
C SER A 404 -34.20 16.02 22.91
N THR A 405 -34.23 17.35 23.00
CA THR A 405 -34.68 18.31 21.97
C THR A 405 -33.63 18.63 20.90
N TRP A 406 -32.73 17.69 20.58
CA TRP A 406 -31.69 17.94 19.57
C TRP A 406 -32.30 18.02 18.16
N ARG A 407 -32.01 19.10 17.42
CA ARG A 407 -32.28 19.22 15.99
C ARG A 407 -30.97 19.24 15.22
N TYR A 408 -30.89 18.42 14.18
CA TYR A 408 -29.84 18.53 13.17
C TYR A 408 -30.22 19.59 12.14
N GLU A 409 -29.26 20.44 11.78
CA GLU A 409 -29.36 21.35 10.65
C GLU A 409 -28.24 21.03 9.66
N TYR A 410 -28.61 20.76 8.41
CA TYR A 410 -27.64 20.57 7.34
C TYR A 410 -27.17 21.93 6.85
N VAL A 411 -25.96 22.33 7.24
CA VAL A 411 -25.33 23.55 6.74
C VAL A 411 -24.55 23.24 5.47
N TYR A 412 -25.13 23.56 4.31
CA TYR A 412 -24.40 23.51 3.04
C TYR A 412 -23.36 24.64 3.00
N LYS A 413 -22.07 24.30 3.01
CA LYS A 413 -20.99 25.24 2.74
C LYS A 413 -20.62 25.16 1.25
N PRO A 414 -20.80 26.25 0.47
CA PRO A 414 -20.57 26.25 -0.97
C PRO A 414 -19.11 26.10 -1.38
#